data_AF-A0A349X8L1-F1
#
_entry.id   AF-A0A349X8L1-F1
#
_cell.length_a   1.000
_cell.length_b   1.000
_cell.length_c   1.000
_cell.angle_alpha   90.00
_cell.angle_beta   90.00
_cell.angle_gamma   90.00
#
_symmetry.space_group_name_H-M   'P 1'
#
loop_
_entity.id
_entity.type
_entity.pdbx_description
1 polymer ?
#
loop_
_entity_poly.entity_id
_entity_poly.type
_entity_poly.pdbx_seq_one_letter_code
_entity_poly.pdbx_strand_id
1 'polypeptide(L)'
;MSYKEKSAWVMCLALMLGALFYGYAVLGMTAQTAHSPLTGIVVIYVLIIVLISIVGHIIAALVSVDEAEAVADERDKLISVRANSASSHILGLGVITGVLMYLLGGDGDLLFHFALVSLTLSSIAEYALKIYFYRSGV
;
A
#
# COMPACT_ATOMS: atom_id res chain seq x y z
N MET A 1 -15.55 12.04 -10.54
CA MET A 1 -14.27 11.38 -10.17
C MET A 1 -13.82 10.61 -11.38
N SER A 2 -12.62 10.87 -11.87
CA SER A 2 -12.08 10.13 -13.03
C SER A 2 -11.86 8.66 -12.68
N TYR A 3 -11.79 7.79 -13.68
CA TYR A 3 -11.41 6.38 -13.47
C TYR A 3 -10.12 6.24 -12.65
N LYS A 4 -9.12 7.09 -12.90
CA LYS A 4 -7.84 7.07 -12.16
C LYS A 4 -8.00 7.45 -10.69
N GLU A 5 -8.85 8.42 -10.38
CA GLU A 5 -9.17 8.78 -8.99
C GLU A 5 -9.87 7.62 -8.27
N LYS A 6 -10.84 6.96 -8.93
CA LYS A 6 -11.52 5.78 -8.37
C LYS A 6 -10.55 4.62 -8.14
N SER A 7 -9.66 4.34 -9.09
CA SER A 7 -8.61 3.33 -8.96
C SER A 7 -7.69 3.61 -7.75
N ALA A 8 -7.30 4.88 -7.54
CA ALA A 8 -6.52 5.27 -6.38
C ALA A 8 -7.27 5.04 -5.06
N TRP A 9 -8.57 5.31 -5.00
CA TRP A 9 -9.42 4.99 -3.85
C TRP A 9 -9.52 3.48 -3.59
N VAL A 10 -9.73 2.68 -4.64
CA VAL A 10 -9.78 1.20 -4.54
C VAL A 10 -8.48 0.67 -3.93
N MET A 11 -7.34 1.11 -4.45
CA MET A 11 -6.03 0.65 -3.97
C MET A 11 -5.74 1.12 -2.55
N CYS A 12 -6.06 2.38 -2.22
CA CYS A 12 -5.91 2.91 -0.87
C CYS A 12 -6.71 2.07 0.14
N LEU A 13 -7.98 1.77 -0.18
CA LEU A 13 -8.86 0.96 0.67
C LEU A 13 -8.36 -0.48 0.79
N ALA A 14 -7.93 -1.10 -0.31
CA ALA A 14 -7.36 -2.44 -0.31
C ALA A 14 -6.15 -2.54 0.62
N LEU A 15 -5.22 -1.58 0.52
CA LEU A 15 -4.02 -1.52 1.35
C LEU A 15 -4.35 -1.24 2.81
N MET A 16 -5.29 -0.35 3.12
CA MET A 16 -5.72 -0.10 4.50
C MET A 16 -6.33 -1.35 5.14
N LEU A 17 -7.19 -2.07 4.42
CA LEU A 17 -7.79 -3.32 4.93
C LEU A 17 -6.75 -4.43 5.10
N GLY A 18 -5.81 -4.56 4.16
CA GLY A 18 -4.66 -5.45 4.31
C GLY A 18 -3.83 -5.09 5.55
N ALA A 19 -3.48 -3.81 5.72
CA ALA A 19 -2.69 -3.33 6.84
C ALA A 19 -3.38 -3.61 8.19
N LEU A 20 -4.70 -3.38 8.27
CA LEU A 20 -5.50 -3.68 9.45
C LEU A 20 -5.50 -5.18 9.77
N PHE A 21 -5.68 -6.03 8.76
CA PHE A 21 -5.60 -7.48 8.92
C PHE A 21 -4.22 -7.92 9.43
N TYR A 22 -3.15 -7.46 8.79
CA TYR A 22 -1.79 -7.82 9.18
C TYR A 22 -1.47 -7.34 10.61
N GLY A 23 -1.79 -6.09 10.93
CA GLY A 23 -1.58 -5.52 12.26
C GLY A 23 -2.35 -6.29 13.34
N TYR A 24 -3.62 -6.63 13.08
CA TYR A 24 -4.42 -7.44 14.00
C TYR A 24 -3.83 -8.85 14.19
N ALA A 25 -3.42 -9.50 13.10
CA ALA A 25 -2.82 -10.83 13.15
C ALA A 25 -1.52 -10.84 13.96
N VAL A 26 -0.62 -9.88 13.73
CA VAL A 26 0.66 -9.78 14.44
C VAL A 26 0.46 -9.42 15.92
N LEU A 27 -0.43 -8.49 16.25
CA LEU A 27 -0.72 -8.11 17.65
C LEU A 27 -1.36 -9.25 18.45
N GLY A 28 -2.02 -10.19 17.79
CA GLY A 28 -2.59 -11.40 18.40
C GLY A 28 -1.59 -12.52 18.64
N MET A 29 -0.34 -12.40 18.16
CA MET A 29 0.68 -13.45 18.30
C MET A 29 1.46 -13.33 19.61
N THR A 30 1.90 -14.48 20.12
CA THR A 30 2.85 -14.57 21.24
C THR A 30 4.29 -14.61 20.74
N ALA A 31 5.25 -14.34 21.62
CA ALA A 31 6.68 -14.37 21.29
C ALA A 31 7.16 -15.73 20.72
N GLN A 32 6.51 -16.85 21.07
CA GLN A 32 6.83 -18.17 20.50
C GLN A 32 6.27 -18.40 19.09
N THR A 33 5.31 -17.59 18.65
CA THR A 33 4.58 -17.75 17.39
C THR A 33 4.86 -16.64 16.37
N ALA A 34 5.46 -15.54 16.82
CA ALA A 34 5.72 -14.34 16.02
C ALA A 34 7.03 -14.42 15.21
N HIS A 35 7.53 -15.62 14.93
CA HIS A 35 8.76 -15.82 14.17
C HIS A 35 8.51 -15.58 12.68
N SER A 36 9.31 -14.72 12.08
CA SER A 36 9.25 -14.43 10.66
C SER A 36 10.05 -15.47 9.85
N PRO A 37 9.67 -15.73 8.59
CA PRO A 37 8.56 -15.11 7.87
C PRO A 37 7.19 -15.70 8.24
N LEU A 38 6.23 -14.82 8.54
CA LEU A 38 4.82 -15.17 8.78
C LEU A 38 4.10 -15.52 7.47
N THR A 39 4.63 -16.47 6.70
CA THR A 39 4.27 -16.72 5.30
C THR A 39 2.77 -16.85 5.09
N GLY A 40 2.06 -17.62 5.93
CA GLY A 40 0.61 -17.79 5.81
C GLY A 40 -0.16 -16.46 5.97
N ILE A 41 0.22 -15.64 6.94
CA ILE A 41 -0.41 -14.33 7.19
C ILE A 41 -0.11 -13.38 6.02
N VAL A 42 1.13 -13.36 5.53
CA VAL A 42 1.55 -12.52 4.41
C VAL A 42 0.81 -12.91 3.13
N VAL A 43 0.62 -14.21 2.88
CA VAL A 43 -0.17 -14.71 1.75
C VAL A 43 -1.62 -14.23 1.85
N ILE A 44 -2.26 -14.34 3.01
CA ILE A 44 -3.63 -13.86 3.21
C ILE A 44 -3.70 -12.34 3.03
N TYR A 45 -2.73 -11.60 3.57
CA TYR A 45 -2.60 -10.15 3.38
C TYR A 45 -2.58 -9.76 1.89
N VAL A 46 -1.74 -10.43 1.09
CA VAL A 46 -1.68 -10.20 -0.36
C VAL A 46 -3.00 -10.57 -1.04
N LEU A 47 -3.60 -11.71 -0.67
CA LEU A 47 -4.88 -12.14 -1.23
C LEU A 47 -6.00 -11.13 -0.96
N ILE A 48 -6.07 -10.54 0.24
CA ILE A 48 -7.04 -9.48 0.57
C ILE A 48 -6.87 -8.30 -0.39
N ILE A 49 -5.64 -7.81 -0.57
CA ILE A 49 -5.37 -6.68 -1.46
C ILE A 49 -5.74 -7.00 -2.90
N VAL A 50 -5.34 -8.19 -3.38
CA VAL A 50 -5.61 -8.63 -4.76
C VAL A 50 -7.11 -8.77 -5.01
N LEU A 51 -7.85 -9.43 -4.12
CA LEU A 51 -9.28 -9.62 -4.28
C LEU A 51 -10.04 -8.29 -4.28
N ILE A 52 -9.72 -7.39 -3.34
CA ILE A 52 -10.34 -6.05 -3.29
C ILE A 52 -9.98 -5.26 -4.55
N SER A 53 -8.72 -5.34 -5.01
CA SER A 53 -8.28 -4.65 -6.22
C SER A 53 -9.05 -5.15 -7.45
N ILE A 54 -9.18 -6.46 -7.63
CA ILE A 54 -9.92 -7.05 -8.76
C ILE A 54 -11.38 -6.59 -8.71
N VAL A 55 -12.06 -6.80 -7.59
CA VAL A 55 -13.49 -6.46 -7.46
C VAL A 55 -13.71 -4.95 -7.61
N GLY A 56 -12.88 -4.14 -6.96
CA GLY A 56 -12.96 -2.68 -7.01
C GLY A 56 -12.72 -2.11 -8.40
N HIS A 57 -11.75 -2.65 -9.16
CA HIS A 57 -11.50 -2.20 -10.53
C HIS A 57 -12.59 -2.68 -11.51
N ILE A 58 -13.16 -3.88 -11.33
CA ILE A 58 -14.34 -4.31 -12.10
C ILE A 58 -15.48 -3.32 -11.90
N ILE A 59 -15.81 -2.98 -10.64
CA ILE A 59 -16.86 -2.01 -10.33
C ILE A 59 -16.52 -0.63 -10.91
N ALA A 60 -15.28 -0.16 -10.75
CA ALA A 60 -14.86 1.13 -11.29
C ALA A 60 -14.94 1.19 -12.82
N ALA A 61 -14.59 0.11 -13.52
CA ALA A 61 -14.69 0.02 -14.97
C ALA A 61 -16.15 0.06 -15.44
N LEU A 62 -17.05 -0.68 -14.78
CA LEU A 62 -18.47 -0.67 -15.11
C LEU A 62 -19.15 0.70 -14.94
N VAL A 63 -18.67 1.52 -13.99
CA VAL A 63 -19.22 2.86 -13.72
C VAL A 63 -18.60 3.95 -14.60
N SER A 64 -17.44 3.69 -15.22
CA SER A 64 -16.73 4.67 -16.07
C SER A 64 -16.17 4.00 -17.32
N VAL A 65 -17.05 3.32 -18.06
CA VAL A 65 -16.68 2.54 -19.25
C VAL A 65 -15.95 3.41 -20.28
N ASP A 66 -16.46 4.62 -20.54
CA ASP A 66 -15.89 5.55 -21.54
C ASP A 66 -14.49 6.07 -21.17
N GLU A 67 -14.13 6.10 -19.89
CA GLU A 67 -12.81 6.53 -19.41
C GLU A 67 -11.86 5.36 -19.11
N ALA A 68 -12.38 4.11 -19.05
CA ALA A 68 -11.59 2.95 -18.65
C ALA A 68 -10.49 2.63 -19.69
N GLU A 69 -10.76 2.89 -20.96
CA GLU A 69 -9.80 2.70 -22.07
C GLU A 69 -9.02 3.98 -22.41
N ALA A 70 -9.28 5.10 -21.72
CA ALA A 70 -8.59 6.35 -21.98
C ALA A 70 -7.10 6.25 -21.60
N VAL A 71 -6.25 6.73 -22.51
CA VAL A 71 -4.80 6.84 -22.27
C VAL A 71 -4.56 7.82 -21.13
N ALA A 72 -3.58 7.53 -20.27
CA ALA A 72 -3.22 8.42 -19.17
C ALA A 72 -2.72 9.77 -19.70
N ASP A 73 -3.38 10.84 -19.26
CA ASP A 73 -3.00 12.22 -19.62
C ASP A 73 -1.66 12.62 -18.99
N GLU A 74 -1.04 13.69 -19.49
CA GLU A 74 0.18 14.25 -18.89
C GLU A 74 -0.01 14.64 -17.41
N ARG A 75 -1.22 15.07 -17.05
CA ARG A 75 -1.58 15.33 -15.64
C ARG A 75 -1.51 14.07 -14.78
N ASP A 76 -2.04 12.95 -15.26
CA ASP A 76 -2.01 11.68 -14.51
C ASP A 76 -0.58 11.20 -14.27
N LYS A 77 0.29 11.36 -15.26
CA LYS A 77 1.71 11.04 -15.14
C LYS A 77 2.38 11.92 -14.09
N LEU A 78 2.14 13.23 -14.13
CA LEU A 78 2.71 14.18 -13.18
C LEU A 78 2.25 13.90 -11.74
N ILE A 79 0.96 13.61 -11.55
CA ILE A 79 0.40 13.20 -10.25
C ILE A 79 1.10 11.93 -9.75
N SER A 80 1.26 10.93 -10.61
CA SER A 80 1.90 9.67 -10.23
C SER A 80 3.37 9.87 -9.83
N VAL A 81 4.13 10.67 -10.58
CA VAL A 81 5.53 10.97 -10.26
C VAL A 81 5.64 11.71 -8.92
N ARG A 82 4.80 12.73 -8.70
CA ARG A 82 4.84 13.52 -7.47
C ARG A 82 4.45 12.70 -6.24
N ALA A 83 3.39 11.90 -6.35
CA ALA A 83 2.95 11.02 -5.28
C ALA A 83 4.00 9.95 -4.95
N ASN A 84 4.59 9.32 -5.97
CA ASN A 84 5.61 8.30 -5.79
C ASN A 84 6.91 8.86 -5.20
N SER A 85 7.34 10.05 -5.64
CA SER A 85 8.50 10.72 -5.06
C SER A 85 8.32 10.96 -3.55
N ALA A 86 7.17 11.49 -3.14
CA ALA A 86 6.89 11.73 -1.73
C ALA A 86 6.73 10.43 -0.91
N SER A 87 6.06 9.40 -1.45
CA SER A 87 5.89 8.12 -0.77
C SER A 87 7.20 7.32 -0.65
N SER A 88 8.13 7.49 -1.61
CA SER A 88 9.43 6.79 -1.59
C SER A 88 10.27 7.16 -0.37
N HIS A 89 10.14 8.39 0.14
CA HIS A 89 10.82 8.82 1.35
C HIS A 89 10.30 8.06 2.58
N ILE A 90 9.00 7.76 2.64
CA ILE A 90 8.39 6.98 3.73
C ILE A 90 8.93 5.54 3.72
N LEU A 91 9.02 4.94 2.53
CA LEU A 91 9.63 3.61 2.38
C LEU A 91 11.09 3.63 2.83
N GLY A 92 11.88 4.57 2.31
CA GLY A 92 13.30 4.68 2.62
C GLY A 92 13.55 4.85 4.12
N LEU A 93 12.84 5.78 4.78
CA LEU A 93 12.97 6.00 6.22
C LEU A 93 12.58 4.76 7.04
N GLY A 94 11.50 4.08 6.66
CA GLY A 94 11.03 2.90 7.37
C GLY A 94 11.97 1.70 7.22
N VAL A 95 12.51 1.46 6.01
CA VAL A 95 13.50 0.40 5.78
C VAL A 95 14.81 0.71 6.50
N ILE A 96 15.31 1.95 6.43
CA ILE A 96 16.53 2.36 7.15
C ILE A 96 16.35 2.15 8.65
N THR A 97 15.18 2.50 9.19
CA THR A 97 14.87 2.27 10.61
C THR A 97 14.88 0.78 10.93
N GLY A 98 14.26 -0.06 10.11
CA GLY A 98 14.31 -1.52 10.28
C GLY A 98 15.73 -2.08 10.28
N VAL A 99 16.58 -1.62 9.36
CA VAL A 99 18.00 -2.02 9.29
C VAL A 99 18.78 -1.56 10.51
N LEU A 100 18.56 -0.34 11.00
CA LEU A 100 19.19 0.16 12.22
C LEU A 100 18.79 -0.68 13.44
N MET A 101 17.51 -1.02 13.57
CA MET A 101 17.01 -1.88 14.64
C MET A 101 17.64 -3.27 14.59
N TYR A 102 17.78 -3.84 13.38
CA TYR A 102 18.49 -5.10 13.18
C TYR A 102 19.97 -5.02 13.59
N LEU A 103 20.67 -3.96 13.20
CA LEU A 103 22.09 -3.80 13.52
C LEU A 103 22.35 -3.66 15.03
N LEU A 104 21.42 -3.04 15.76
CA LEU A 104 21.54 -2.82 17.20
C LEU A 104 21.05 -4.02 18.03
N GLY A 105 19.99 -4.72 17.58
CA GLY A 105 19.33 -5.77 18.35
C GLY A 105 19.55 -7.20 17.83
N GLY A 106 19.99 -7.38 16.58
CA GLY A 106 20.15 -8.69 15.94
C GLY A 106 18.84 -9.40 15.58
N ASP A 107 17.69 -8.74 15.73
CA ASP A 107 16.37 -9.34 15.54
C ASP A 107 15.91 -9.24 14.09
N GLY A 108 16.02 -10.36 13.36
CA GLY A 108 15.59 -10.46 11.96
C GLY A 108 14.07 -10.42 11.78
N ASP A 109 13.29 -10.79 12.81
CA ASP A 109 11.82 -10.73 12.75
C ASP A 109 11.37 -9.27 12.75
N LEU A 110 11.98 -8.46 13.62
CA LEU A 110 11.71 -7.02 13.67
C LEU A 110 12.03 -6.33 12.34
N LEU A 111 13.16 -6.68 11.69
CA LEU A 111 13.52 -6.19 10.37
C LEU A 111 12.42 -6.49 9.33
N PHE A 112 11.92 -7.73 9.32
CA PHE A 112 10.86 -8.16 8.42
C PHE A 112 9.58 -7.33 8.62
N HIS A 113 9.15 -7.14 9.87
CA HIS A 113 7.99 -6.32 10.19
C HIS A 113 8.17 -4.86 9.74
N PHE A 114 9.33 -4.26 9.99
CA PHE A 114 9.62 -2.89 9.53
C PHE A 114 9.62 -2.77 8.00
N ALA A 115 10.20 -3.74 7.29
CA ALA A 115 10.19 -3.76 5.83
C ALA A 115 8.76 -3.84 5.29
N LEU A 116 7.92 -4.73 5.82
CA LEU A 116 6.55 -4.86 5.34
C LEU A 116 5.67 -3.66 5.71
N VAL A 117 5.79 -3.13 6.94
CA VAL A 117 5.05 -1.95 7.40
C VAL A 117 5.45 -0.72 6.58
N SER A 118 6.73 -0.50 6.34
CA SER A 118 7.21 0.65 5.55
C SER A 118 6.74 0.57 4.10
N LEU A 119 6.78 -0.61 3.47
CA LEU A 119 6.22 -0.84 2.14
C LEU A 119 4.73 -0.52 2.07
N THR A 120 3.97 -1.03 3.04
CA THR A 120 2.53 -0.86 3.09
C THR A 120 2.16 0.60 3.34
N LEU A 121 2.80 1.25 4.31
CA LEU A 121 2.56 2.65 4.65
C LEU A 121 2.94 3.60 3.52
N SER A 122 4.08 3.35 2.86
CA SER A 122 4.49 4.09 1.66
C SER A 122 3.44 3.94 0.54
N SER A 123 2.95 2.73 0.30
CA SER A 123 1.92 2.48 -0.71
C SER A 123 0.60 3.20 -0.38
N ILE A 124 0.15 3.17 0.88
CA ILE A 124 -1.04 3.92 1.33
C ILE A 124 -0.84 5.42 1.10
N ALA A 125 0.32 5.95 1.50
CA ALA A 125 0.64 7.36 1.31
C ALA A 125 0.67 7.75 -0.17
N GLU A 126 1.21 6.90 -1.05
CA GLU A 126 1.19 7.15 -2.49
C GLU A 126 -0.23 7.32 -3.02
N TYR A 127 -1.14 6.39 -2.70
CA TYR A 127 -2.51 6.47 -3.19
C TYR A 127 -3.31 7.59 -2.51
N ALA A 128 -3.07 7.86 -1.23
CA ALA A 128 -3.66 9.01 -0.54
C ALA A 128 -3.22 10.35 -1.17
N LEU A 129 -1.96 10.48 -1.55
CA LEU A 129 -1.45 11.65 -2.26
C LEU A 129 -2.01 11.76 -3.68
N LYS A 130 -2.14 10.64 -4.41
CA LYS A 130 -2.82 10.62 -5.72
C LYS A 130 -4.24 11.17 -5.59
N ILE A 131 -5.02 10.68 -4.63
CA ILE A 131 -6.38 11.17 -4.33
C ILE A 131 -6.37 12.67 -4.02
N TYR A 132 -5.45 13.11 -3.17
CA TYR A 132 -5.32 14.53 -2.82
C TYR A 132 -5.05 15.39 -4.06
N PHE A 133 -4.07 15.03 -4.90
CA PHE A 133 -3.72 15.79 -6.09
C PHE A 133 -4.84 15.81 -7.14
N TYR A 134 -5.55 14.69 -7.32
CA TYR A 134 -6.74 14.66 -8.18
C TYR A 134 -7.83 15.65 -7.74
N ARG A 135 -8.00 15.83 -6.43
CA ARG A 135 -9.01 16.75 -5.89
C ARG A 135 -8.53 18.20 -5.79
N SER A 136 -7.23 18.43 -5.65
CA SER A 136 -6.65 19.78 -5.59
C SER A 136 -6.45 20.42 -6.96
N GLY A 137 -6.67 19.68 -8.06
CA GLY A 137 -6.54 20.21 -9.43
C GLY A 137 -5.10 20.54 -9.84
N VAL A 138 -4.12 19.89 -9.20
CA VAL A 138 -2.67 20.05 -9.47
C VAL A 138 -2.22 19.05 -10.53
#